data_AF-A0A8T3WIG4-F1
#
_entry.id   AF-A0A8T3WIG4-F1
#
_cell.length_a   1.000
_cell.length_b   1.000
_cell.length_c   1.000
_cell.angle_alpha   90.00
_cell.angle_beta   90.00
_cell.angle_gamma   90.00
#
_symmetry.space_group_name_H-M   'P 1'
#
loop_
_entity.id
_entity.type
_entity.pdbx_description
1 polymer ?
#
loop_
_entity_poly.entity_id
_entity_poly.type
_entity_poly.pdbx_seq_one_letter_code
_entity_poly.pdbx_strand_id
1 'polypeptide(L)'
;MNIIICKNCKKEVEHHAKQMCTTCYKKLIWQPKLITCKRCGREKPMHAKGLCDGCYNSVFHIEKVKEQNIIKSHNIEREKYRKITSSCIICGFDKIIDLHHLDHNHENNADSNLVGLCPNHHKMIHDRRFRKEINSFLKDKGYIILEKYKDDEFFKNYKDDKRFIILE
;
A
#
# COMPACT_ATOMS: atom_id res chain seq x y z
N MET A 1 -2.14 -25.59 24.19
CA MET A 1 -0.76 -25.18 23.85
C MET A 1 0.17 -25.62 24.96
N ASN A 2 1.34 -26.16 24.63
CA ASN A 2 2.33 -26.56 25.63
C ASN A 2 3.30 -25.40 25.88
N ILE A 3 3.29 -24.81 27.08
CA ILE A 3 4.16 -23.70 27.47
C ILE A 3 5.42 -24.28 28.11
N ILE A 4 6.58 -23.76 27.73
CA ILE A 4 7.87 -24.16 28.28
C ILE A 4 8.73 -22.94 28.64
N ILE A 5 9.73 -23.14 29.48
CA ILE A 5 10.82 -22.19 29.65
C ILE A 5 11.83 -22.42 28.52
N CYS A 6 11.99 -21.45 27.61
CA CYS A 6 12.91 -21.58 26.49
C CYS A 6 14.36 -21.79 26.98
N LYS A 7 15.01 -22.86 26.54
CA LYS A 7 16.39 -23.19 26.94
C LYS A 7 17.38 -22.05 26.68
N ASN A 8 17.16 -21.24 25.64
CA ASN A 8 18.02 -20.13 25.25
C ASN A 8 17.66 -18.80 25.92
N CYS A 9 16.46 -18.26 25.71
CA CYS A 9 16.09 -16.93 26.21
C CYS A 9 15.45 -16.92 27.61
N LYS A 10 15.22 -18.10 28.21
CA LYS A 10 14.65 -18.29 29.56
C LYS A 10 13.25 -17.71 29.80
N LYS A 11 12.58 -17.25 28.74
CA LYS A 11 11.19 -16.79 28.81
C LYS A 11 10.21 -17.96 28.76
N GLU A 12 9.10 -17.83 29.47
CA GLU A 12 7.92 -18.70 29.32
C GLU A 12 7.25 -18.39 27.99
N VAL A 13 7.19 -19.39 27.13
CA VAL A 13 6.73 -19.26 25.73
C VAL A 13 6.12 -20.56 25.26
N GLU A 14 5.34 -20.49 24.19
CA GLU A 14 4.86 -21.69 23.51
C GLU A 14 6.03 -22.54 22.97
N HIS A 15 5.94 -23.84 23.24
CA HIS A 15 6.90 -24.81 22.76
C HIS A 15 6.86 -24.91 21.24
N HIS A 16 8.03 -24.75 20.60
CA HIS A 16 8.20 -25.01 19.18
C HIS A 16 8.91 -26.34 18.94
N ALA A 17 10.23 -26.37 19.15
CA ALA A 17 11.06 -27.55 18.98
C ALA A 17 12.31 -27.45 19.85
N LYS A 18 12.89 -28.60 20.23
CA LYS A 18 14.13 -28.69 21.04
C LYS A 18 14.09 -27.87 22.33
N GLN A 19 12.93 -27.78 22.97
CA GLN A 19 12.71 -26.96 24.17
C GLN A 19 13.09 -25.47 23.99
N MET A 20 12.87 -24.93 22.78
CA MET A 20 13.11 -23.53 22.48
C MET A 20 11.86 -22.86 21.92
N CYS A 21 11.80 -21.54 22.10
CA CYS A 21 10.85 -20.72 21.35
C CYS A 21 11.24 -20.69 19.87
N THR A 22 10.26 -20.40 19.00
CA THR A 22 10.44 -20.32 17.55
C THR A 22 11.58 -19.38 17.14
N THR A 23 11.70 -18.22 17.80
CA THR A 23 12.73 -17.22 17.49
C THR A 23 14.13 -17.76 17.78
N CYS A 24 14.35 -18.34 18.96
CA CYS A 24 15.64 -18.91 19.33
C CYS A 24 15.99 -20.12 18.47
N TYR A 25 15.01 -20.98 18.17
CA TYR A 25 15.20 -22.11 17.27
C TYR A 25 15.63 -21.66 15.87
N LYS A 26 14.92 -20.69 15.27
CA LYS A 26 15.26 -20.16 13.95
C LYS A 26 16.63 -19.50 13.89
N LYS A 27 17.03 -18.81 14.95
CA LYS A 27 18.32 -18.11 15.01
C LYS A 27 19.51 -19.07 15.21
N LEU A 28 19.35 -20.07 16.08
CA LEU A 28 20.48 -20.88 16.55
C LEU A 28 20.57 -22.25 15.90
N ILE A 29 19.44 -22.83 15.50
CA ILE A 29 19.36 -24.23 15.07
C ILE A 29 18.97 -24.36 13.60
N TRP A 30 18.13 -23.46 13.08
CA TRP A 30 17.63 -23.57 11.72
C TRP A 30 18.71 -23.18 10.69
N GLN A 31 19.25 -24.19 10.03
CA GLN A 31 20.25 -24.07 8.96
C GLN A 31 19.72 -24.81 7.72
N PRO A 32 18.80 -24.21 6.95
CA PRO A 32 18.19 -24.88 5.81
C PRO A 32 19.21 -25.10 4.69
N LYS A 33 19.09 -26.25 4.00
CA LYS A 33 19.89 -26.50 2.79
C LYS A 33 19.51 -25.50 1.70
N LEU A 34 20.51 -24.84 1.13
CA LEU A 34 20.34 -23.98 -0.03
C LEU A 34 20.26 -24.85 -1.28
N ILE A 35 19.25 -24.60 -2.11
CA ILE A 35 19.03 -25.31 -3.37
C ILE A 35 18.77 -24.25 -4.44
N THR A 36 19.21 -24.50 -5.67
CA THR A 36 18.96 -23.63 -6.81
C THR A 36 17.45 -23.58 -7.13
N CYS A 37 16.88 -22.39 -7.16
CA CYS A 37 15.49 -22.15 -7.54
C CYS A 37 15.25 -22.39 -9.03
N LYS A 38 14.24 -23.21 -9.38
CA LYS A 38 13.90 -23.53 -10.78
C LYS A 38 13.47 -22.31 -11.62
N ARG A 39 13.05 -21.20 -10.99
CA ARG A 39 12.58 -19.98 -11.68
C ARG A 39 13.65 -18.90 -11.77
N CYS A 40 14.28 -18.52 -10.65
CA CYS A 40 15.21 -17.39 -10.62
C CYS A 40 16.69 -17.78 -10.62
N GLY A 41 17.01 -19.08 -10.57
CA GLY A 41 18.39 -19.58 -10.60
C GLY A 41 19.22 -19.30 -9.34
N ARG A 42 18.69 -18.57 -8.36
CA ARG A 42 19.42 -18.25 -7.12
C ARG A 42 19.40 -19.42 -6.14
N GLU A 43 20.49 -19.61 -5.42
CA GLU A 43 20.57 -20.55 -4.30
C GLU A 43 19.90 -19.96 -3.06
N LYS A 44 18.80 -20.60 -2.62
CA LYS A 44 18.01 -20.15 -1.47
C LYS A 44 17.42 -21.34 -0.72
N PRO A 45 16.96 -21.16 0.54
CA PRO A 45 16.08 -22.13 1.16
C PRO A 45 14.86 -22.35 0.28
N MET A 46 14.59 -23.59 -0.07
CA MET A 46 13.50 -23.93 -0.97
C MET A 46 12.17 -23.88 -0.23
N HIS A 47 11.15 -23.33 -0.89
CA HIS A 47 9.78 -23.51 -0.47
C HIS A 47 9.21 -24.78 -1.15
N ALA A 48 7.96 -24.75 -1.56
CA ALA A 48 7.32 -25.83 -2.32
C ALA A 48 7.62 -25.76 -3.82
N LYS A 49 7.40 -26.88 -4.52
CA LYS A 49 7.47 -27.01 -6.00
C LYS A 49 8.83 -26.63 -6.63
N GLY A 50 9.91 -26.66 -5.87
CA GLY A 50 11.24 -26.28 -6.36
C GLY A 50 11.41 -24.79 -6.63
N LEU A 51 10.57 -23.95 -6.01
CA LEU A 51 10.68 -22.50 -6.04
C LEU A 51 11.14 -21.95 -4.69
N CYS A 52 12.02 -20.94 -4.70
CA CYS A 52 12.31 -20.17 -3.49
C CYS A 52 11.05 -19.41 -3.05
N ASP A 53 10.98 -19.02 -1.78
CA ASP A 53 9.80 -18.35 -1.19
C ASP A 53 9.29 -17.16 -2.04
N GLY A 54 10.20 -16.26 -2.45
CA GLY A 54 9.82 -15.11 -3.29
C GLY A 54 9.26 -15.49 -4.66
N CYS A 55 9.84 -16.50 -5.31
CA CYS A 55 9.32 -17.00 -6.58
C CYS A 55 7.98 -17.71 -6.42
N TYR A 56 7.82 -18.50 -5.35
CA TYR A 56 6.57 -19.18 -5.04
C TYR A 56 5.44 -18.18 -4.81
N ASN A 57 5.67 -17.18 -3.94
CA ASN A 57 4.69 -16.13 -3.67
C ASN A 57 4.37 -15.32 -4.93
N SER A 58 5.36 -15.01 -5.76
CA SER A 58 5.12 -14.32 -7.03
C SER A 58 4.31 -15.15 -8.04
N VAL A 59 4.46 -16.47 -8.10
CA VAL A 59 3.69 -17.31 -9.03
C VAL A 59 2.26 -17.52 -8.52
N PHE A 60 2.10 -17.84 -7.24
CA PHE A 60 0.83 -18.37 -6.73
C PHE A 60 0.02 -17.37 -5.90
N HIS A 61 0.64 -16.32 -5.37
CA HIS A 61 0.04 -15.47 -4.33
C HIS A 61 0.32 -13.97 -4.53
N ILE A 62 0.72 -13.53 -5.73
CA ILE A 62 1.16 -12.14 -5.94
C ILE A 62 0.08 -11.11 -5.61
N GLU A 63 -1.17 -11.36 -6.01
CA GLU A 63 -2.30 -10.47 -5.74
C GLU A 63 -2.59 -10.39 -4.24
N LYS A 64 -2.64 -11.54 -3.57
CA LYS A 64 -2.83 -11.62 -2.12
C LYS A 64 -1.72 -10.89 -1.36
N VAL A 65 -0.46 -11.02 -1.79
CA VAL A 65 0.67 -10.31 -1.18
C VAL A 65 0.54 -8.80 -1.36
N LYS A 66 0.18 -8.33 -2.57
CA LYS A 66 -0.03 -6.89 -2.83
C LYS A 66 -1.17 -6.32 -1.99
N GLU A 67 -2.33 -6.99 -1.95
CA GLU A 67 -3.48 -6.61 -1.13
C GLU A 67 -3.07 -6.47 0.35
N GLN A 68 -2.39 -7.48 0.91
CA GLN A 68 -1.93 -7.45 2.31
C GLN A 68 -0.99 -6.29 2.59
N ASN A 69 -0.09 -5.97 1.67
CA ASN A 69 0.86 -4.88 1.84
C ASN A 69 0.16 -3.52 1.86
N ILE A 70 -0.82 -3.29 0.98
CA ILE A 70 -1.60 -2.05 0.93
C ILE A 70 -2.43 -1.91 2.22
N ILE A 71 -3.15 -2.97 2.61
CA ILE A 71 -3.94 -3.00 3.86
C ILE A 71 -3.09 -2.62 5.06
N LYS A 72 -1.88 -3.19 5.19
CA LYS A 72 -0.97 -2.88 6.29
C LYS A 72 -0.41 -1.46 6.20
N SER A 73 -0.06 -1.00 5.00
CA SER A 73 0.54 0.32 4.79
C SER A 73 -0.44 1.45 5.05
N HIS A 74 -1.72 1.28 4.75
CA HIS A 74 -2.74 2.30 4.93
C HIS A 74 -3.61 2.07 6.17
N ASN A 75 -3.39 0.96 6.90
CA ASN A 75 -4.21 0.58 8.06
C ASN A 75 -5.71 0.56 7.75
N ILE A 76 -6.10 -0.07 6.63
CA ILE A 76 -7.49 -0.17 6.17
C ILE A 76 -7.99 -1.60 6.31
N GLU A 77 -9.22 -1.78 6.77
CA GLU A 77 -9.84 -3.11 6.84
C GLU A 77 -9.98 -3.76 5.47
N ARG A 78 -9.80 -5.09 5.41
CA ARG A 78 -9.80 -5.84 4.15
C ARG A 78 -11.08 -5.68 3.35
N GLU A 79 -12.23 -5.78 4.03
CA GLU A 79 -13.54 -5.70 3.37
C GLU A 79 -13.75 -4.31 2.74
N LYS A 80 -13.41 -3.26 3.49
CA LYS A 80 -13.41 -1.88 3.00
C LYS A 80 -12.49 -1.68 1.80
N TYR A 81 -11.25 -2.17 1.86
CA TYR A 81 -10.31 -2.10 0.75
C TYR A 81 -10.89 -2.77 -0.52
N ARG A 82 -11.45 -3.98 -0.40
CA ARG A 82 -12.05 -4.71 -1.53
C ARG A 82 -13.27 -4.01 -2.10
N LYS A 83 -14.11 -3.44 -1.25
CA LYS A 83 -15.28 -2.67 -1.68
C LYS A 83 -14.86 -1.44 -2.49
N ILE A 84 -13.89 -0.67 -1.98
CA ILE A 84 -13.41 0.54 -2.65
C ILE A 84 -12.68 0.20 -3.95
N THR A 85 -11.88 -0.87 -3.98
CA THR A 85 -11.10 -1.29 -5.15
C THR A 85 -11.83 -2.28 -6.06
N SER A 86 -13.15 -2.41 -5.92
CA SER A 86 -13.97 -3.31 -6.77
C SER A 86 -14.13 -2.80 -8.20
N SER A 87 -14.21 -1.47 -8.39
CA SER A 87 -14.31 -0.84 -9.70
C SER A 87 -13.86 0.61 -9.64
N CYS A 88 -13.55 1.18 -10.80
CA CYS A 88 -13.17 2.57 -10.93
C CYS A 88 -14.43 3.43 -10.82
N ILE A 89 -14.44 4.35 -9.86
CA ILE A 89 -15.60 5.22 -9.63
C ILE A 89 -15.93 6.12 -10.83
N ILE A 90 -14.96 6.38 -11.71
CA ILE A 90 -15.11 7.23 -12.89
C ILE A 90 -15.72 6.47 -14.08
N CYS A 91 -15.16 5.32 -14.45
CA CYS A 91 -15.52 4.61 -15.69
C CYS A 91 -16.01 3.17 -15.52
N GLY A 92 -16.06 2.64 -14.30
CA GLY A 92 -16.53 1.29 -14.01
C GLY A 92 -15.56 0.15 -14.35
N PHE A 93 -14.34 0.44 -14.85
CA PHE A 93 -13.30 -0.60 -15.04
C PHE A 93 -13.06 -1.37 -13.72
N ASP A 94 -12.85 -2.69 -13.76
CA ASP A 94 -12.92 -3.57 -12.59
C ASP A 94 -11.73 -4.54 -12.45
N LYS A 95 -10.72 -4.48 -13.34
CA LYS A 95 -9.62 -5.45 -13.34
C LYS A 95 -8.42 -5.02 -12.50
N ILE A 96 -7.99 -3.78 -12.66
CA ILE A 96 -6.82 -3.21 -11.96
C ILE A 96 -7.28 -1.88 -11.41
N ILE A 97 -7.49 -1.82 -10.09
CA ILE A 97 -8.01 -0.66 -9.38
C ILE A 97 -7.12 -0.40 -8.18
N ASP A 98 -6.59 0.82 -8.14
CA ASP A 98 -5.79 1.31 -7.03
C ASP A 98 -6.66 2.13 -6.08
N LEU A 99 -6.37 2.01 -4.79
CA LEU A 99 -6.91 2.91 -3.78
C LEU A 99 -6.25 4.29 -3.91
N HIS A 100 -7.04 5.34 -3.77
CA HIS A 100 -6.56 6.72 -3.76
C HIS A 100 -7.17 7.53 -2.62
N HIS A 101 -6.32 8.24 -1.88
CA HIS A 101 -6.70 9.23 -0.86
C HIS A 101 -6.79 10.62 -1.51
N LEU A 102 -7.99 11.21 -1.54
CA LEU A 102 -8.27 12.48 -2.23
C LEU A 102 -7.53 13.67 -1.61
N ASP A 103 -7.37 13.66 -0.29
CA ASP A 103 -6.65 14.68 0.46
C ASP A 103 -5.12 14.48 0.51
N HIS A 104 -4.60 13.39 -0.08
CA HIS A 104 -3.18 12.98 -0.02
C HIS A 104 -2.68 12.68 1.40
N ASN A 105 -3.56 12.52 2.38
CA ASN A 105 -3.22 12.06 3.73
C ASN A 105 -3.53 10.56 3.84
N HIS A 106 -2.47 9.74 3.88
CA HIS A 106 -2.58 8.28 3.90
C HIS A 106 -3.16 7.73 5.21
N GLU A 107 -3.30 8.55 6.25
CA GLU A 107 -3.90 8.19 7.53
C GLU A 107 -5.41 8.50 7.58
N ASN A 108 -5.91 9.35 6.69
CA ASN A 108 -7.33 9.70 6.63
C ASN A 108 -8.12 8.65 5.86
N ASN A 109 -8.61 7.64 6.58
CA ASN A 109 -9.38 6.54 6.01
C ASN A 109 -10.90 6.77 6.00
N ALA A 110 -11.39 8.02 6.05
CA ALA A 110 -12.81 8.30 5.91
C ALA A 110 -13.35 7.83 4.53
N ASP A 111 -14.59 7.32 4.48
CA ASP A 111 -15.20 6.83 3.22
C ASP A 111 -15.29 7.93 2.15
N SER A 112 -15.47 9.19 2.57
CA SER A 112 -15.49 10.36 1.70
C SER A 112 -14.11 10.77 1.17
N ASN A 113 -13.02 10.19 1.68
CA ASN A 113 -11.66 10.49 1.25
C ASN A 113 -11.04 9.39 0.38
N LEU A 114 -11.63 8.21 0.35
CA LEU A 114 -11.09 7.04 -0.35
C LEU A 114 -11.88 6.72 -1.61
N VAL A 115 -11.18 6.55 -2.73
CA VAL A 115 -11.80 6.13 -3.99
C VAL A 115 -10.98 5.04 -4.68
N GLY A 116 -11.68 4.18 -5.42
CA GLY A 116 -11.06 3.23 -6.34
C GLY A 116 -10.90 3.85 -7.72
N LEU A 117 -9.67 3.87 -8.25
CA LEU A 117 -9.35 4.41 -9.57
C LEU A 117 -8.58 3.39 -10.40
N CYS A 118 -8.91 3.25 -11.69
CA CYS A 118 -8.06 2.51 -12.62
C CYS A 118 -6.75 3.28 -12.88
N PRO A 119 -5.69 2.64 -13.40
CA PRO A 119 -4.39 3.28 -13.63
C PRO A 119 -4.46 4.60 -14.42
N ASN A 120 -5.37 4.68 -15.40
CA ASN A 120 -5.54 5.89 -16.22
C ASN A 120 -6.13 7.04 -15.39
N HIS A 121 -7.27 6.83 -14.72
CA HIS A 121 -7.89 7.88 -13.90
C HIS A 121 -7.06 8.22 -12.67
N HIS A 122 -6.35 7.24 -12.11
CA HIS A 122 -5.38 7.49 -11.04
C HIS A 122 -4.23 8.36 -11.54
N LYS A 123 -3.75 8.18 -12.78
CA LYS A 123 -2.76 9.09 -13.36
C LYS A 123 -3.35 10.48 -13.63
N MET A 124 -4.58 10.56 -14.14
CA MET A 124 -5.25 11.82 -14.48
C MET A 124 -5.48 12.71 -13.26
N ILE A 125 -5.86 12.16 -12.10
CA ILE A 125 -6.07 12.97 -10.89
C ILE A 125 -4.76 13.62 -10.38
N HIS A 126 -3.62 12.98 -10.65
CA HIS A 126 -2.29 13.52 -10.35
C HIS A 126 -1.72 14.40 -11.47
N ASP A 127 -2.35 14.45 -12.64
CA ASP A 127 -1.94 15.27 -13.78
C ASP A 127 -2.68 16.62 -13.76
N ARG A 128 -1.94 17.73 -13.72
CA ARG A 128 -2.52 19.08 -13.63
C ARG A 128 -3.53 19.39 -14.76
N ARG A 129 -3.35 18.81 -15.95
CA ARG A 129 -4.20 19.04 -17.12
C ARG A 129 -5.59 18.42 -16.96
N PHE A 130 -5.68 17.28 -16.28
CA PHE A 130 -6.90 16.49 -16.17
C PHE A 130 -7.49 16.49 -14.76
N ARG A 131 -6.73 16.94 -13.75
CA ARG A 131 -7.16 16.96 -12.36
C ARG A 131 -8.48 17.71 -12.14
N LYS A 132 -8.69 18.85 -12.81
CA LYS A 132 -9.94 19.62 -12.71
C LYS A 132 -11.15 18.81 -13.18
N GLU A 133 -11.02 18.11 -14.31
CA GLU A 133 -12.06 17.22 -14.87
C GLU A 133 -12.41 16.10 -13.88
N ILE A 134 -11.40 15.37 -13.39
CA ILE A 134 -11.62 14.27 -12.42
C ILE A 134 -12.23 14.79 -11.12
N ASN A 135 -11.73 15.90 -10.59
CA ASN A 135 -12.26 16.50 -9.37
C ASN A 135 -13.72 16.95 -9.53
N SER A 136 -14.10 17.50 -10.70
CA SER A 136 -15.48 17.88 -10.99
C SER A 136 -16.39 16.66 -10.92
N PHE A 137 -16.01 15.58 -11.60
CA PHE A 137 -16.78 14.34 -11.59
C PHE A 137 -16.97 13.79 -10.17
N LEU A 138 -15.90 13.81 -9.37
CA LEU A 138 -15.96 13.35 -7.97
C LEU A 138 -16.85 14.25 -7.10
N LYS A 139 -16.78 15.57 -7.28
CA LYS A 139 -17.68 16.53 -6.60
C LYS A 139 -19.15 16.22 -6.94
N ASP A 140 -19.47 15.96 -8.21
CA ASP A 140 -20.82 15.63 -8.66
C ASP A 140 -21.34 14.31 -8.05
N LYS A 141 -20.42 13.40 -7.68
CA LYS A 141 -20.71 12.16 -6.95
C LYS A 141 -20.80 12.34 -5.42
N GLY A 142 -20.65 13.57 -4.93
CA GLY A 142 -20.76 13.90 -3.50
C GLY A 142 -19.46 13.80 -2.70
N TYR A 143 -18.30 13.66 -3.36
CA TYR A 143 -17.01 13.65 -2.66
C TYR A 143 -16.53 15.07 -2.34
N ILE A 144 -15.92 15.22 -1.18
CA ILE A 144 -15.35 16.50 -0.74
C ILE A 144 -13.93 16.62 -1.31
N ILE A 145 -13.74 17.53 -2.26
CA ILE A 145 -12.44 17.82 -2.85
C ILE A 145 -11.87 19.09 -2.23
N LEU A 146 -10.76 18.96 -1.50
CA LEU A 146 -10.02 20.10 -0.97
C LEU A 146 -9.21 20.78 -2.07
N GLU A 147 -9.53 22.03 -2.37
CA GLU A 147 -8.77 22.87 -3.28
C GLU A 147 -7.47 23.34 -2.60
N LYS A 148 -6.47 22.44 -2.56
CA LYS A 148 -5.17 22.74 -1.94
C LYS A 148 -4.32 23.73 -2.73
N TYR A 149 -4.58 23.89 -4.02
CA TYR A 149 -3.74 24.69 -4.91
C TYR A 149 -4.59 25.71 -5.64
N LYS A 150 -4.11 26.96 -5.62
CA LYS A 150 -4.58 27.97 -6.57
C LYS A 150 -4.18 27.52 -7.97
N ASP A 151 -5.06 27.73 -8.93
CA ASP A 151 -4.78 27.29 -10.29
C ASP A 151 -3.76 28.20 -10.98
N ASP A 152 -3.26 27.73 -12.13
CA ASP A 152 -2.29 28.49 -12.91
C ASP A 152 -2.85 29.86 -13.34
N GLU A 153 -4.17 29.98 -13.51
CA GLU A 153 -4.83 31.23 -13.88
C GLU A 153 -4.75 32.26 -12.76
N PHE A 154 -4.91 31.84 -11.49
CA PHE A 154 -4.64 32.69 -10.34
C PHE A 154 -3.21 33.22 -10.38
N PHE A 155 -2.20 32.37 -10.61
CA PHE A 155 -0.80 32.80 -10.62
C PHE A 155 -0.42 33.65 -11.84
N LYS A 156 -1.03 33.38 -13.00
CA LYS A 156 -0.85 34.21 -14.22
C LYS A 156 -1.41 35.61 -14.04
N ASN A 157 -2.51 35.75 -13.29
CA ASN A 157 -3.16 37.03 -13.02
C ASN A 157 -2.73 37.65 -11.68
N TYR A 158 -1.82 36.99 -10.94
CA TYR A 158 -1.34 37.48 -9.65
C TYR A 158 -0.49 38.73 -9.84
N LYS A 159 -0.98 39.88 -9.38
CA LYS A 159 -0.20 41.12 -9.31
C LYS A 159 0.43 41.20 -7.93
N ASP A 160 1.76 41.16 -7.88
CA ASP A 160 2.53 41.31 -6.65
C ASP A 160 2.52 42.79 -6.25
N ASP A 161 1.60 43.18 -5.37
CA ASP A 161 1.54 44.55 -4.81
C ASP A 161 2.64 44.72 -3.74
N LYS A 162 3.90 44.73 -4.19
CA LYS A 162 5.05 45.19 -3.40
C LYS A 162 5.58 46.50 -3.96
N ARG A 163 4.77 47.55 -3.92
CA ARG A 163 5.29 48.92 -3.81
C ARG A 163 5.70 49.11 -2.35
N PHE A 164 6.98 48.86 -2.08
CA PHE A 164 7.62 49.23 -0.83
C PHE A 164 7.47 50.75 -0.62
N ILE A 165 6.71 51.11 0.40
CA ILE A 165 6.83 52.39 1.08
C ILE A 165 8.21 52.38 1.73
N ILE A 166 9.19 53.07 1.12
CA ILE A 166 10.37 53.55 1.84
C ILE A 166 9.93 54.89 2.42
N LEU A 167 9.54 54.89 3.69
CA LEU A 167 9.53 56.12 4.50
C LEU A 167 10.96 56.29 5.01
N GLU A 168 11.66 57.29 4.46
CA GLU A 168 12.78 57.96 5.14
C GLU A 168 12.22 58.98 6.15
#